data_AF-A0A9D4FCJ6-F1
#
_entry.id   AF-A0A9D4FCJ6-F1
#
_cell.length_a   1.000
_cell.length_b   1.000
_cell.length_c   1.000
_cell.angle_alpha   90.00
_cell.angle_beta   90.00
_cell.angle_gamma   90.00
#
_symmetry.space_group_name_H-M   'P 1'
#
loop_
_entity.id
_entity.type
_entity.pdbx_description
1 polymer ?
#
loop_
_entity_poly.entity_id
_entity_poly.type
_entity_poly.pdbx_seq_one_letter_code
_entity_poly.pdbx_strand_id
1 'polypeptide(L)'
;MALRPARTGSHLKEGYTRPIIVKFVARQKRNFVMSNRKLFKGTNIFINEDLTNINQKVLMTIKKALPEKETVWSWDGKLFHKTTKGDIRPIAYEDYKQLMGMDWPKLINRFFNVQ
;
A
#
# COMPACT_ATOMS: atom_id res chain seq x y z
N MET A 1 16.84 -15.38 13.06
CA MET A 1 17.74 -15.16 11.91
C MET A 1 16.96 -14.40 10.84
N ALA A 2 17.25 -13.12 10.61
CA ALA A 2 16.58 -12.32 9.59
C ALA A 2 17.47 -12.26 8.34
N LEU A 3 16.89 -12.49 7.16
CA LEU A 3 17.59 -12.37 5.87
C LEU A 3 18.02 -10.91 5.65
N ARG A 4 19.19 -10.70 5.03
CA ARG A 4 19.77 -9.37 4.80
C ARG A 4 18.76 -8.46 4.08
N PRO A 5 18.52 -7.23 4.57
CA PRO A 5 17.64 -6.29 3.91
C PRO A 5 18.20 -5.87 2.54
N ALA A 6 17.36 -5.88 1.50
CA ALA A 6 17.71 -5.37 0.17
C ALA A 6 17.22 -3.92 0.00
N ARG A 7 17.95 -3.08 -0.73
CA ARG A 7 17.54 -1.70 -1.10
C ARG A 7 17.01 -1.69 -2.53
N THR A 8 15.94 -0.95 -2.80
CA THR A 8 15.31 -0.85 -4.14
C THR A 8 15.87 0.32 -4.96
N GLY A 9 16.04 0.13 -6.27
CA GLY A 9 16.39 1.17 -7.25
C GLY A 9 17.88 1.55 -7.29
N SER A 10 18.44 1.82 -8.49
CA SER A 10 19.85 2.18 -8.70
C SER A 10 20.13 3.67 -8.47
N HIS A 11 19.17 4.56 -8.75
CA HIS A 11 19.30 6.02 -8.61
C HIS A 11 18.19 6.59 -7.72
N LEU A 12 18.60 7.33 -6.69
CA LEU A 12 17.70 8.13 -5.86
C LEU A 12 17.75 9.59 -6.31
N LYS A 13 16.68 10.35 -6.04
CA LYS A 13 16.78 11.81 -5.96
C LYS A 13 17.67 12.19 -4.79
N GLU A 14 18.51 13.19 -5.00
CA GLU A 14 19.40 13.75 -3.98
C GLU A 14 18.60 14.15 -2.72
N GLY A 15 19.14 13.84 -1.53
CA GLY A 15 18.48 14.12 -0.24
C GLY A 15 17.48 13.08 0.27
N TYR A 16 17.20 12.00 -0.46
CA TYR A 16 16.26 10.95 -0.02
C TYR A 16 16.96 9.65 0.38
N THR A 17 16.49 8.97 1.43
CA THR A 17 17.00 7.64 1.82
C THR A 17 16.27 6.53 1.06
N ARG A 18 16.99 5.47 0.63
CA ARG A 18 16.37 4.33 -0.09
C ARG A 18 15.42 3.59 0.84
N PRO A 19 14.22 3.21 0.36
CA PRO A 19 13.41 2.22 1.04
C PRO A 19 14.18 0.92 1.24
N ILE A 20 13.94 0.28 2.37
CA ILE A 20 14.49 -1.03 2.69
C ILE A 20 13.39 -2.07 2.51
N ILE A 21 13.61 -3.05 1.64
CA ILE A 21 12.73 -4.20 1.50
C ILE A 21 13.15 -5.26 2.52
N VAL A 22 12.21 -5.58 3.41
CA VAL A 22 12.41 -6.58 4.46
C VAL A 22 11.60 -7.83 4.14
N LYS A 23 12.29 -8.94 3.90
CA LYS A 23 11.66 -10.26 3.79
C LYS A 23 11.62 -10.93 5.16
N PHE A 24 10.43 -11.13 5.68
CA PHE A 24 10.23 -11.83 6.94
C PHE A 24 10.32 -13.34 6.76
N VAL A 25 10.87 -14.04 7.75
CA VAL A 25 10.93 -15.51 7.76
C VAL A 25 9.56 -16.17 7.96
N ALA A 26 8.61 -15.44 8.56
CA ALA A 26 7.27 -15.95 8.83
C ALA A 26 6.24 -14.81 8.77
N ARG A 27 5.02 -15.14 8.31
CA ARG A 27 3.90 -14.19 8.22
C ARG A 27 3.51 -13.61 9.58
N GLN A 28 3.60 -14.40 10.65
CA GLN A 28 3.34 -13.93 12.01
C GLN A 28 4.30 -12.81 12.44
N LYS A 29 5.60 -12.91 12.09
CA LYS A 29 6.59 -11.87 12.38
C LYS A 29 6.32 -10.58 11.60
N ARG A 30 5.96 -10.71 10.33
CA ARG A 30 5.47 -9.58 9.52
C ARG A 30 4.27 -8.91 10.19
N ASN A 31 3.26 -9.68 10.59
CA ASN A 31 2.04 -9.15 11.20
C ASN A 31 2.31 -8.45 12.52
N PHE A 32 3.20 -8.99 13.36
CA PHE A 32 3.65 -8.36 14.59
C PHE A 32 4.31 -6.99 14.34
N VAL A 33 5.17 -6.88 13.32
CA VAL A 33 5.77 -5.58 12.95
C VAL A 33 4.71 -4.63 12.39
N MET A 34 3.84 -5.11 11.50
CA MET A 34 2.80 -4.29 10.87
C MET A 34 1.77 -3.76 11.87
N SER A 35 1.39 -4.54 12.91
CA SER A 35 0.45 -4.08 13.95
C SER A 35 1.06 -3.01 14.85
N ASN A 36 2.38 -3.05 15.05
CA ASN A 36 3.13 -2.10 15.87
C ASN A 36 3.67 -0.89 15.09
N ARG A 37 3.41 -0.78 13.78
CA ARG A 37 3.91 0.34 12.95
C ARG A 37 3.49 1.73 13.46
N LYS A 38 2.37 1.82 14.18
CA LYS A 38 1.89 3.06 14.80
C LYS A 38 2.87 3.65 15.81
N LEU A 39 3.76 2.84 16.39
CA LEU A 39 4.78 3.30 17.33
C LEU A 39 5.83 4.21 16.66
N PHE A 40 5.93 4.16 15.32
CA PHE A 40 6.79 5.04 14.54
C PHE A 40 6.09 6.36 14.14
N LYS A 41 4.82 6.56 14.50
CA LYS A 41 4.14 7.83 14.25
C LYS A 41 4.83 8.95 15.03
N GLY A 42 5.10 10.07 14.36
CA GLY A 42 5.88 11.18 14.94
C GLY A 42 7.38 11.03 14.75
N THR A 43 7.85 9.91 14.21
CA THR A 43 9.22 9.76 13.72
C THR A 43 9.27 9.97 12.20
N ASN A 44 10.47 10.08 11.63
CA ASN A 44 10.69 10.12 10.18
C ASN A 44 10.75 8.73 9.51
N ILE A 45 10.25 7.68 10.19
CA ILE A 45 10.28 6.31 9.71
C ILE A 45 8.85 5.85 9.41
N PHE A 46 8.67 5.27 8.22
CA PHE A 46 7.38 4.72 7.77
C PHE A 46 7.54 3.24 7.42
N ILE A 47 6.59 2.43 7.88
CA ILE A 47 6.50 1.01 7.54
C ILE A 47 5.25 0.81 6.69
N ASN A 48 5.45 0.45 5.43
CA ASN A 48 4.39 0.19 4.46
C ASN A 48 4.44 -1.28 4.00
N GLU A 49 3.29 -1.82 3.60
CA GLU A 49 3.27 -3.11 2.92
C GLU A 49 3.83 -2.98 1.50
N ASP A 50 4.57 -3.99 1.06
CA ASP A 50 4.98 -4.14 -0.34
C ASP A 50 3.77 -4.68 -1.13
N LEU A 51 3.06 -3.77 -1.79
CA LEU A 51 1.86 -4.08 -2.58
C LEU A 51 2.24 -4.27 -4.04
N THR A 52 1.41 -5.02 -4.77
CA THR A 52 1.48 -5.03 -6.23
C THR A 52 1.23 -3.62 -6.77
N ASN A 53 1.80 -3.32 -7.94
CA ASN A 53 1.64 -2.00 -8.59
C ASN A 53 0.15 -1.61 -8.73
N ILE A 54 -0.72 -2.57 -9.05
CA ILE A 54 -2.17 -2.34 -9.11
C ILE A 54 -2.73 -1.94 -7.74
N ASN A 55 -2.48 -2.75 -6.71
CA ASN A 55 -3.05 -2.49 -5.38
C ASN A 55 -2.53 -1.17 -4.80
N GLN A 56 -1.27 -0.83 -5.07
CA GLN A 56 -0.71 0.46 -4.70
C GLN A 56 -1.42 1.61 -5.44
N LYS A 57 -1.64 1.50 -6.75
CA LYS A 57 -2.40 2.51 -7.51
C LYS A 57 -3.82 2.67 -6.97
N VAL A 58 -4.53 1.56 -6.79
CA VAL A 58 -5.89 1.59 -6.26
C VAL A 58 -5.94 2.24 -4.88
N LEU A 59 -5.07 1.84 -3.96
CA LEU A 59 -4.98 2.42 -2.63
C LEU A 59 -4.78 3.94 -2.69
N MET A 60 -3.85 4.40 -3.54
CA MET A 60 -3.53 5.83 -3.66
C MET A 60 -4.67 6.61 -4.34
N THR A 61 -5.34 6.02 -5.33
CA THR A 61 -6.48 6.63 -6.02
C THR A 61 -7.67 6.79 -5.08
N ILE A 62 -8.04 5.74 -4.36
CA ILE A 62 -9.14 5.78 -3.38
C ILE A 62 -8.81 6.79 -2.28
N LYS A 63 -7.59 6.75 -1.73
CA LYS A 63 -7.17 7.66 -0.66
C LYS A 63 -7.28 9.14 -1.03
N LYS A 64 -7.15 9.48 -2.32
CA LYS A 64 -7.30 10.86 -2.82
C LYS A 64 -8.75 11.27 -3.03
N ALA A 65 -9.64 10.34 -3.32
CA ALA A 65 -11.04 10.61 -3.62
C ALA A 65 -11.96 10.48 -2.40
N LEU A 66 -11.56 9.73 -1.37
CA LEU A 66 -12.38 9.53 -0.18
C LEU A 66 -12.55 10.83 0.63
N PRO A 67 -13.74 11.04 1.24
CA PRO A 67 -13.94 12.08 2.23
C PRO A 67 -12.98 11.93 3.42
N GLU A 68 -12.62 13.03 4.07
CA GLU A 68 -11.66 13.05 5.19
C GLU A 68 -12.06 12.15 6.37
N LYS A 69 -13.37 11.92 6.54
CA LYS A 69 -13.93 11.05 7.59
C LYS A 69 -13.79 9.55 7.29
N GLU A 70 -13.49 9.19 6.05
CA GLU A 70 -13.32 7.81 5.61
C GLU A 70 -11.84 7.46 5.52
N THR A 71 -11.52 6.19 5.77
CA THR A 71 -10.12 5.77 5.79
C THR A 71 -9.92 4.51 4.97
N VAL A 72 -8.80 4.47 4.27
CA VAL A 72 -8.38 3.32 3.46
C VAL A 72 -6.98 2.88 3.87
N TRP A 73 -6.78 1.57 3.99
CA TRP A 73 -5.49 0.99 4.31
C TRP A 73 -5.34 -0.39 3.69
N SER A 74 -4.10 -0.89 3.64
CA SER A 74 -3.82 -2.27 3.27
C SER A 74 -3.53 -3.13 4.50
N TRP A 75 -3.90 -4.40 4.39
CA TRP A 75 -3.50 -5.43 5.33
C TRP A 75 -3.39 -6.77 4.59
N ASP A 76 -2.22 -7.39 4.69
CA ASP A 76 -1.91 -8.68 4.10
C ASP A 76 -2.16 -8.71 2.57
N GLY A 77 -1.79 -7.62 1.89
CA GLY A 77 -1.96 -7.49 0.44
C GLY A 77 -3.39 -7.20 -0.01
N LYS A 78 -4.36 -7.15 0.90
CA LYS A 78 -5.75 -6.75 0.64
C LYS A 78 -5.98 -5.30 1.04
N LEU A 79 -6.94 -4.66 0.37
CA LEU A 79 -7.32 -3.28 0.65
C LEU A 79 -8.61 -3.26 1.47
N PHE A 80 -8.69 -2.34 2.42
CA PHE A 80 -9.83 -2.16 3.32
C PHE A 80 -10.24 -0.70 3.35
N HIS A 81 -11.55 -0.48 3.43
CA HIS A 81 -12.19 0.81 3.56
C HIS A 81 -13.03 0.83 4.84
N LYS A 82 -12.86 1.88 5.65
CA LYS A 82 -13.78 2.24 6.73
C LYS A 82 -14.64 3.43 6.32
N THR A 83 -15.93 3.18 6.23
CA THR A 83 -16.95 4.19 5.92
C THR A 83 -17.15 5.17 7.07
N THR A 84 -17.81 6.28 6.79
CA THR A 84 -18.20 7.27 7.81
C THR A 84 -19.08 6.66 8.91
N LYS A 85 -19.86 5.61 8.60
CA LYS A 85 -20.70 4.89 9.58
C LYS A 85 -19.92 3.97 10.51
N GLY A 86 -18.63 3.75 10.23
CA GLY A 86 -17.76 2.87 11.01
C GLY A 86 -17.60 1.46 10.45
N ASP A 87 -18.39 1.08 9.44
CA ASP A 87 -18.28 -0.23 8.79
C ASP A 87 -16.92 -0.38 8.11
N ILE A 88 -16.26 -1.52 8.37
CA ILE A 88 -15.01 -1.91 7.72
C ILE A 88 -15.32 -2.98 6.68
N ARG A 89 -14.95 -2.72 5.42
CA ARG A 89 -15.18 -3.65 4.31
C ARG A 89 -13.89 -3.86 3.51
N PRO A 90 -13.63 -5.08 3.01
CA PRO A 90 -12.61 -5.27 1.99
C PRO A 90 -13.03 -4.53 0.71
N ILE A 91 -12.07 -4.06 -0.07
CA ILE A 91 -12.33 -3.41 -1.35
C ILE A 91 -12.12 -4.44 -2.46
N ALA A 92 -13.23 -4.85 -3.08
CA ALA A 92 -13.23 -5.66 -4.28
C ALA A 92 -13.26 -4.78 -5.55
N TYR A 93 -13.25 -5.43 -6.72
CA TYR A 93 -13.33 -4.76 -8.02
C TYR A 93 -14.61 -3.91 -8.13
N GLU A 94 -15.73 -4.50 -7.70
CA GLU A 94 -17.07 -3.93 -7.76
C GLU A 94 -17.16 -2.67 -6.89
N ASP A 95 -16.60 -2.75 -5.68
CA ASP A 95 -16.56 -1.63 -4.74
C ASP A 95 -15.77 -0.45 -5.32
N TYR A 96 -14.63 -0.71 -5.98
CA TYR A 96 -13.85 0.35 -6.61
C TYR A 96 -14.63 1.06 -7.71
N LYS A 97 -15.35 0.30 -8.54
CA LYS A 97 -16.17 0.88 -9.61
C LYS A 97 -17.28 1.75 -9.04
N GLN A 98 -17.91 1.31 -7.97
CA GLN A 98 -18.93 2.10 -7.28
C GLN A 98 -18.34 3.36 -6.61
N LEU A 99 -17.21 3.23 -5.92
CA LEU A 99 -16.57 4.33 -5.19
C LEU A 99 -16.00 5.40 -6.12
N MET A 100 -15.42 4.99 -7.25
CA MET A 100 -14.64 5.87 -8.11
C MET A 100 -15.35 6.23 -9.41
N GLY A 101 -16.45 5.56 -9.75
CA GLY A 101 -17.12 5.71 -11.05
C GLY A 101 -16.27 5.25 -12.24
N MET A 102 -15.23 4.43 -12.02
CA MET A 102 -14.31 3.94 -13.05
C MET A 102 -13.92 2.48 -12.83
N ASP A 103 -13.55 1.79 -13.90
CA ASP A 103 -13.13 0.38 -13.81
C ASP A 103 -11.80 0.22 -13.04
N TRP A 104 -11.66 -0.91 -12.33
CA TRP A 104 -10.42 -1.25 -11.64
C TRP A 104 -9.24 -1.22 -12.61
N PRO A 105 -8.09 -0.66 -12.23
CA PRO A 105 -6.93 -0.62 -13.09
C PRO A 105 -6.54 -2.04 -13.52
N LYS A 106 -6.79 -2.37 -14.79
CA LYS A 106 -6.30 -3.60 -15.38
C LYS A 106 -4.78 -3.47 -15.52
N LEU A 107 -4.04 -4.54 -15.22
CA LEU A 107 -2.67 -4.67 -15.74
C LEU A 107 -2.79 -4.54 -17.26
N ILE A 108 -1.91 -3.75 -17.89
CA ILE A 108 -1.82 -3.44 -19.35
C ILE A 108 -2.54 -2.09 -19.67
N ASN A 109 -1.87 -0.94 -19.88
CA ASN A 109 -0.83 -0.58 -20.85
C ASN A 109 0.03 0.60 -20.37
N ARG A 110 1.32 0.37 -20.02
CA ARG A 110 2.38 1.43 -20.09
C ARG A 110 3.83 0.92 -19.96
N PHE A 111 4.08 -0.36 -20.20
CA PHE A 111 5.45 -0.92 -20.23
C PHE A 111 5.83 -1.58 -21.58
N PHE A 112 4.97 -1.48 -22.60
CA PHE A 112 5.26 -1.88 -23.99
C PHE A 112 5.05 -0.74 -25.00
N ASN A 113 5.28 0.51 -24.59
CA ASN A 113 5.49 1.62 -25.53
C ASN A 113 6.65 2.47 -25.01
N VAL A 114 7.85 2.00 -25.30
CA VAL A 114 9.00 2.87 -25.53
C VAL A 114 9.33 2.63 -27.00
N GLN A 115 9.30 3.71 -27.78
CA GLN A 115 9.70 3.73 -29.19
C GLN A 115 11.16 3.29 -29.35
#